data_AF-A0A7C1HFY6-F1
#
_entry.id   AF-A0A7C1HFY6-F1
#
_cell.length_a   1.000
_cell.length_b   1.000
_cell.length_c   1.000
_cell.angle_alpha   90.00
_cell.angle_beta   90.00
_cell.angle_gamma   90.00
#
_symmetry.space_group_name_H-M   'P 1'
#
loop_
_entity.id
_entity.type
_entity.pdbx_description
1 polymer ?
#
loop_
_entity_poly.entity_id
_entity_poly.type
_entity_poly.pdbx_seq_one_letter_code
_entity_poly.pdbx_strand_id
1 'polypeptide(L)'
;MRHRIPWGLSLFVILFAVTGASARQVRATRTQVPPRIDGRLNDIAWTLAESTTGFVYRGVGLPWPAFNQTVVRVLYDDEALYFGVACYEAQAGKIVADMVHHDDPLWLDDSFTIFLDSFDDGRSAYMFVVNALGTRYDAYFTQDGQYIDSSWDGDWKAAAVIEEDRWVAELKIPWRVLHYVDPSDGWGIDFWRNRVPDDESSVWSNLDTNLYKVSKFGRLVGVEDLATGVTASFVPYGTAKRQWNDVEDAILWDDPSLAKTGVWDRFSGGIDLDFRPFPAMSIVGSINPDYAQIESDLDELNLSRDELYLEEKRPFFRDGKSLFDLPLELFYSRRLQDIYYAGKVYGKLGGLRYYLLDVEGTVADKAELTYYRGDWWRERFNANVAALRLVHDVFESSAVGLTAVNKYQ
;
A
#
# COMPACT_ATOMS: atom_id res chain seq x y z
N MET A 1 10.12 51.51 -68.58
CA MET A 1 9.31 50.43 -67.98
C MET A 1 10.05 49.93 -66.75
N ARG A 2 9.47 50.08 -65.56
CA ARG A 2 10.10 49.70 -64.27
C ARG A 2 9.86 48.20 -64.03
N HIS A 3 10.92 47.40 -64.01
CA HIS A 3 10.84 46.00 -63.58
C HIS A 3 10.81 45.94 -62.05
N ARG A 4 9.70 45.44 -61.49
CA ARG A 4 9.57 45.11 -60.07
C ARG A 4 10.13 43.70 -59.85
N ILE A 5 11.17 43.58 -59.02
CA ILE A 5 11.67 42.30 -58.50
C ILE A 5 10.82 41.94 -57.28
N PRO A 6 10.17 40.77 -57.21
CA PRO A 6 9.47 40.36 -56.00
C PRO A 6 10.49 39.78 -55.01
N TRP A 7 10.50 40.31 -53.79
CA TRP A 7 11.26 39.76 -52.68
C TRP A 7 10.42 38.67 -52.02
N GLY A 8 10.77 37.41 -52.24
CA GLY A 8 10.20 36.28 -51.52
C GLY A 8 11.02 35.99 -50.28
N LEU A 9 10.53 36.34 -49.09
CA LEU A 9 11.08 35.83 -47.83
C LEU A 9 10.69 34.35 -47.71
N SER A 10 11.67 33.45 -47.78
CA SER A 10 11.46 32.04 -47.44
C SER A 10 11.80 31.83 -45.97
N LEU A 11 10.77 31.56 -45.16
CA LEU A 11 10.91 31.19 -43.75
C LEU A 11 11.23 29.69 -43.67
N PHE A 12 12.49 29.34 -43.38
CA PHE A 12 12.86 27.96 -43.06
C PHE A 12 12.52 27.68 -41.59
N VAL A 13 11.42 26.96 -41.35
CA VAL A 13 11.14 26.37 -40.04
C VAL A 13 11.89 25.04 -39.97
N ILE A 14 12.97 25.01 -39.21
CA ILE A 14 13.65 23.76 -38.84
C ILE A 14 12.84 23.17 -37.67
N LEU A 15 11.95 22.25 -37.98
CA LEU A 15 11.30 21.39 -36.99
C LEU A 15 12.35 20.40 -36.47
N PHE A 16 12.91 20.67 -35.30
CA PHE A 16 13.55 19.63 -34.52
C PHE A 16 12.44 18.69 -34.03
N ALA A 17 12.34 17.52 -34.64
CA ALA A 17 11.63 16.40 -34.01
C ALA A 17 12.45 16.00 -32.79
N VAL A 18 12.03 16.45 -31.60
CA VAL A 18 12.43 15.81 -30.36
C VAL A 18 11.76 14.44 -30.40
N THR A 19 12.51 13.42 -30.82
CA THR A 19 12.10 12.04 -30.58
C THR A 19 12.16 11.84 -29.07
N GLY A 20 11.03 12.02 -28.38
CA GLY A 20 10.90 11.58 -26.99
C GLY A 20 11.28 10.11 -26.96
N ALA A 21 12.24 9.75 -26.10
CA ALA A 21 12.55 8.35 -25.88
C ALA A 21 11.26 7.67 -25.43
N SER A 22 10.81 6.65 -26.16
CA SER A 22 9.64 5.87 -25.79
C SER A 22 9.89 5.27 -24.41
N ALA A 23 8.90 5.34 -23.51
CA ALA A 23 9.00 4.77 -22.18
C ALA A 23 9.40 3.29 -22.26
N ARG A 24 10.35 2.88 -21.41
CA ARG A 24 10.85 1.50 -21.39
C ARG A 24 9.70 0.53 -21.13
N GLN A 25 9.66 -0.61 -21.81
CA GLN A 25 8.54 -1.56 -21.69
C GLN A 25 9.00 -2.93 -21.19
N VAL A 26 8.15 -3.57 -20.40
CA VAL A 26 8.24 -4.98 -20.01
C VAL A 26 6.91 -5.64 -20.31
N ARG A 27 6.95 -6.81 -20.92
CA ARG A 27 5.75 -7.57 -21.29
C ARG A 27 5.46 -8.63 -20.24
N ALA A 28 4.22 -8.65 -19.76
CA ALA A 28 3.67 -9.79 -19.03
C ALA A 28 3.18 -10.85 -20.03
N THR A 29 3.52 -12.12 -19.78
CA THR A 29 3.06 -13.23 -20.63
C THR A 29 2.04 -14.07 -19.87
N ARG A 30 0.89 -14.36 -20.51
CA ARG A 30 -0.14 -15.21 -19.91
C ARG A 30 0.37 -16.65 -19.76
N THR A 31 0.18 -17.25 -18.60
CA THR A 31 0.48 -18.66 -18.34
C THR A 31 -0.80 -19.45 -18.04
N GLN A 32 -0.81 -20.73 -18.41
CA GLN A 32 -1.89 -21.68 -18.06
C GLN A 32 -1.53 -22.50 -16.82
N VAL A 33 -0.24 -22.58 -16.50
CA VAL A 33 0.27 -23.28 -15.32
C VAL A 33 1.07 -22.25 -14.52
N PRO A 34 0.57 -21.78 -13.37
CA PRO A 34 1.27 -20.79 -12.58
C PRO A 34 2.58 -21.37 -12.03
N PRO A 35 3.63 -20.54 -11.89
CA PRO A 35 4.85 -20.96 -11.22
C PRO A 35 4.59 -21.21 -9.74
N ARG A 36 5.36 -22.11 -9.14
CA ARG A 36 5.36 -22.33 -7.71
C ARG A 36 6.27 -21.28 -7.08
N ILE A 37 5.76 -20.54 -6.10
CA ILE A 37 6.57 -19.56 -5.36
C ILE A 37 7.44 -20.29 -4.34
N ASP A 38 8.61 -20.76 -4.77
CA ASP A 38 9.60 -21.44 -3.92
C ASP A 38 11.01 -20.84 -4.01
N GLY A 39 11.13 -19.72 -4.74
CA GLY A 39 12.35 -18.95 -4.89
C GLY A 39 13.27 -19.53 -5.96
N ARG A 40 12.75 -20.33 -6.90
CA ARG A 40 13.55 -20.97 -7.95
C ARG A 40 12.94 -20.72 -9.32
N LEU A 41 13.73 -20.14 -10.22
CA LEU A 41 13.29 -19.88 -11.61
C LEU A 41 13.44 -21.10 -12.53
N ASN A 42 13.05 -22.29 -12.07
CA ASN A 42 13.16 -23.55 -12.81
C ASN A 42 11.84 -24.08 -13.36
N ASP A 43 10.70 -23.49 -12.97
CA ASP A 43 9.40 -23.80 -13.55
C ASP A 43 9.33 -23.47 -15.04
N ILE A 44 8.67 -24.34 -15.81
CA ILE A 44 8.54 -24.19 -17.26
C ILE A 44 7.84 -22.87 -17.65
N ALA A 45 6.96 -22.35 -16.79
CA ALA A 45 6.25 -21.09 -17.00
C ALA A 45 7.22 -19.93 -17.24
N TRP A 46 8.35 -19.89 -16.52
CA TRP A 46 9.36 -18.82 -16.67
C TRP A 46 10.07 -18.82 -18.02
N THR A 47 10.09 -19.95 -18.72
CA THR A 47 10.69 -20.04 -20.07
C THR A 47 9.83 -19.38 -21.14
N LEU A 48 8.54 -19.13 -20.85
CA LEU A 48 7.59 -18.47 -21.76
C LEU A 48 7.68 -16.94 -21.69
N ALA A 49 8.19 -16.40 -20.57
CA ALA A 49 8.23 -14.96 -20.34
C ALA A 49 9.40 -14.29 -21.06
N GLU A 50 9.12 -13.16 -21.68
CA GLU A 50 10.16 -12.22 -22.10
C GLU A 50 10.92 -11.71 -20.86
N SER A 51 12.24 -11.57 -21.00
CA SER A 51 13.11 -11.07 -19.94
C SER A 51 13.44 -9.61 -20.19
N THR A 52 13.35 -8.77 -19.16
CA THR A 52 13.86 -7.40 -19.19
C THR A 52 15.13 -7.29 -18.34
N THR A 53 16.10 -6.52 -18.80
CA THR A 53 17.46 -6.43 -18.24
C THR A 53 17.94 -4.97 -18.21
N GLY A 54 19.24 -4.68 -18.26
CA GLY A 54 19.76 -3.33 -18.54
C GLY A 54 19.50 -2.33 -17.42
N PHE A 55 19.64 -2.76 -16.17
CA PHE A 55 19.55 -1.89 -15.01
C PHE A 55 20.75 -0.94 -15.01
N VAL A 56 20.51 0.31 -14.61
CA VAL A 56 21.52 1.37 -14.56
C VAL A 56 21.79 1.80 -13.13
N TYR A 57 23.05 2.10 -12.85
CA TYR A 57 23.50 2.61 -11.57
C TYR A 57 22.88 3.99 -11.28
N ARG A 58 22.37 4.14 -10.06
CA ARG A 58 21.79 5.37 -9.52
C ARG A 58 22.84 6.15 -8.75
N GLY A 59 23.67 6.90 -9.49
CA GLY A 59 24.64 7.82 -8.91
C GLY A 59 24.62 9.19 -9.58
N VAL A 60 25.40 10.13 -9.04
CA VAL A 60 25.56 11.46 -9.63
C VAL A 60 26.32 11.34 -10.95
N GLY A 61 25.67 11.68 -12.06
CA GLY A 61 26.29 11.66 -13.39
C GLY A 61 25.39 11.08 -14.48
N LEU A 62 25.99 10.63 -15.57
CA LEU A 62 25.28 9.90 -16.63
C LEU A 62 24.90 8.49 -16.14
N PRO A 63 23.78 7.91 -16.63
CA PRO A 63 23.41 6.55 -16.28
C PRO A 63 24.46 5.56 -16.82
N TRP A 64 25.18 4.91 -15.91
CA TRP A 64 26.10 3.82 -16.24
C TRP A 64 25.38 2.48 -16.06
N PRO A 65 25.72 1.44 -16.83
CA PRO A 65 25.22 0.09 -16.54
C PRO A 65 25.55 -0.30 -15.10
N ALA A 66 24.59 -0.91 -14.39
CA ALA A 66 24.83 -1.49 -13.07
C ALA A 66 25.92 -2.57 -13.17
N PHE A 67 26.79 -2.64 -12.16
CA PHE A 67 27.93 -3.58 -12.16
C PHE A 67 27.44 -5.02 -12.18
N ASN A 68 26.43 -5.30 -11.36
CA ASN A 68 25.74 -6.56 -11.31
C ASN A 68 24.34 -6.38 -11.89
N GLN A 69 24.08 -7.01 -13.03
CA GLN A 69 22.80 -6.87 -13.71
C GLN A 69 21.68 -7.65 -13.00
N THR A 70 20.46 -7.18 -13.20
CA THR A 70 19.23 -7.84 -12.75
C THR A 70 18.40 -8.22 -13.96
N VAL A 71 17.76 -9.39 -13.89
CA VAL A 71 16.85 -9.89 -14.93
C VAL A 71 15.48 -10.08 -14.30
N VAL A 72 14.46 -9.53 -14.95
CA VAL A 72 13.07 -9.64 -14.51
C VAL A 72 12.23 -10.30 -15.60
N ARG A 73 11.36 -11.21 -15.19
CA ARG A 73 10.33 -11.84 -16.01
C ARG A 73 8.98 -11.59 -15.37
N VAL A 74 7.97 -11.36 -16.20
CA VAL A 74 6.59 -11.11 -15.73
C VAL A 74 5.64 -12.10 -16.39
N LEU A 75 4.88 -12.81 -15.57
CA LEU A 75 3.82 -13.71 -15.99
C LEU A 75 2.51 -13.28 -15.36
N TYR A 76 1.39 -13.72 -15.95
CA TYR A 76 0.09 -13.57 -15.30
C TYR A 76 -0.86 -14.70 -15.65
N ASP A 77 -1.86 -14.91 -14.82
CA ASP A 77 -3.02 -15.75 -15.08
C ASP A 77 -4.30 -15.05 -14.59
N ASP A 78 -5.40 -15.79 -14.49
CA ASP A 78 -6.68 -15.25 -14.00
C ASP A 78 -6.70 -14.97 -12.49
N GLU A 79 -5.68 -15.40 -11.74
CA GLU A 79 -5.60 -15.27 -10.28
C GLU A 79 -4.60 -14.19 -9.83
N ALA A 80 -3.46 -14.07 -10.51
CA ALA A 80 -2.36 -13.22 -10.08
C ALA A 80 -1.43 -12.73 -11.20
N LEU A 81 -0.68 -11.68 -10.84
CA LEU A 81 0.55 -11.26 -11.50
C LEU A 81 1.74 -11.92 -10.80
N TYR A 82 2.71 -12.41 -11.58
CA TYR A 82 3.88 -13.11 -11.07
C TYR A 82 5.17 -12.45 -11.56
N PHE A 83 6.15 -12.35 -10.67
CA PHE A 83 7.47 -11.81 -10.99
C PHE A 83 8.55 -12.82 -10.66
N GLY A 84 9.42 -13.07 -11.64
CA GLY A 84 10.62 -13.86 -11.48
C GLY A 84 11.84 -12.97 -11.63
N VAL A 85 12.66 -12.89 -10.59
CA VAL A 85 13.78 -11.95 -10.49
C VAL A 85 15.07 -12.72 -10.28
N ALA A 86 16.09 -12.42 -11.07
CA ALA A 86 17.45 -12.90 -10.87
C ALA A 86 18.40 -11.71 -10.71
N CYS A 87 18.93 -11.57 -9.51
CA CYS A 87 19.86 -10.52 -9.11
C CYS A 87 21.28 -11.11 -9.09
N TYR A 88 22.04 -10.92 -10.17
CA TYR A 88 23.40 -11.47 -10.23
C TYR A 88 24.29 -10.87 -9.14
N GLU A 89 25.18 -11.68 -8.59
CA GLU A 89 26.19 -11.26 -7.64
C GLU A 89 27.40 -12.18 -7.81
N ALA A 90 28.49 -11.61 -8.34
CA ALA A 90 29.70 -12.37 -8.62
C ALA A 90 30.30 -13.05 -7.38
N GLN A 91 29.94 -12.58 -6.17
CA GLN A 91 30.39 -13.17 -4.92
C GLN A 91 29.21 -13.34 -3.95
N ALA A 92 28.49 -14.47 -4.02
CA ALA A 92 27.32 -14.74 -3.17
C ALA A 92 27.56 -14.53 -1.66
N GLY A 93 28.78 -14.80 -1.18
CA GLY A 93 29.16 -14.57 0.22
C GLY A 93 29.17 -13.09 0.66
N LYS A 94 28.98 -12.14 -0.27
CA LYS A 94 28.80 -10.72 0.04
C LYS A 94 27.34 -10.34 0.26
N ILE A 95 26.37 -11.16 -0.16
CA ILE A 95 24.95 -10.80 -0.05
C ILE A 95 24.60 -10.57 1.42
N VAL A 96 24.04 -9.40 1.72
CA VAL A 96 23.57 -9.02 3.05
C VAL A 96 22.07 -9.21 3.08
N ALA A 97 21.57 -10.02 4.02
CA ALA A 97 20.16 -10.21 4.24
C ALA A 97 19.92 -10.61 5.71
N ASP A 98 19.81 -9.60 6.57
CA ASP A 98 19.68 -9.78 8.03
C ASP A 98 18.24 -9.54 8.52
N MET A 99 17.40 -8.89 7.71
CA MET A 99 16.00 -8.60 8.04
C MET A 99 15.13 -9.83 7.76
N VAL A 100 14.36 -10.26 8.77
CA VAL A 100 13.67 -11.57 8.73
C VAL A 100 12.18 -11.48 9.06
N HIS A 101 11.72 -10.38 9.65
CA HIS A 101 10.32 -10.14 9.95
C HIS A 101 9.67 -9.34 8.83
N HIS A 102 8.40 -9.64 8.58
CA HIS A 102 7.56 -8.84 7.69
C HIS A 102 7.56 -7.38 8.16
N ASP A 103 7.70 -6.46 7.21
CA ASP A 103 7.84 -5.01 7.42
C ASP A 103 9.12 -4.53 8.14
N ASP A 104 10.13 -5.41 8.28
CA ASP A 104 11.49 -4.96 8.64
C ASP A 104 12.05 -3.98 7.57
N PRO A 105 13.00 -3.10 7.93
CA PRO A 105 13.58 -2.09 7.03
C PRO A 105 14.48 -2.71 5.95
N LEU A 106 13.89 -3.29 4.89
CA LEU A 106 14.60 -4.06 3.85
C LEU A 106 15.57 -3.25 2.98
N TRP A 107 15.57 -1.92 3.08
CA TRP A 107 16.60 -1.08 2.45
C TRP A 107 17.98 -1.21 3.12
N LEU A 108 18.08 -1.92 4.25
CA LEU A 108 19.34 -2.29 4.89
C LEU A 108 19.94 -3.62 4.37
N ASP A 109 19.21 -4.33 3.49
CA ASP A 109 19.60 -5.60 2.88
C ASP A 109 19.78 -5.50 1.35
N ASP A 110 20.36 -6.53 0.72
CA ASP A 110 20.21 -6.74 -0.72
C ASP A 110 18.74 -7.08 -1.00
N SER A 111 18.06 -6.15 -1.65
CA SER A 111 16.62 -6.18 -1.85
C SER A 111 16.23 -5.71 -3.25
N PHE A 112 15.08 -6.20 -3.69
CA PHE A 112 14.50 -5.89 -4.97
C PHE A 112 13.08 -5.36 -4.77
N THR A 113 12.81 -4.24 -5.40
CA THR A 113 11.56 -3.49 -5.28
C THR A 113 10.86 -3.44 -6.63
N ILE A 114 9.57 -3.75 -6.61
CA ILE A 114 8.64 -3.58 -7.72
C ILE A 114 7.71 -2.42 -7.40
N PHE A 115 7.66 -1.45 -8.31
CA PHE A 115 6.69 -0.37 -8.27
C PHE A 115 5.63 -0.59 -9.34
N LEU A 116 4.35 -0.54 -8.96
CA LEU A 116 3.23 -0.84 -9.86
C LEU A 116 2.13 0.22 -9.78
N ASP A 117 1.98 1.01 -10.84
CA ASP A 117 0.88 1.96 -11.04
C ASP A 117 -0.25 1.27 -11.80
N SER A 118 -1.09 0.57 -11.05
CA SER A 118 -2.23 -0.18 -11.58
C SER A 118 -3.47 0.68 -11.88
N PHE A 119 -3.43 1.98 -11.56
CA PHE A 119 -4.45 2.95 -11.95
C PHE A 119 -4.12 3.69 -13.25
N ASP A 120 -2.90 3.49 -13.77
CA ASP A 120 -2.33 4.20 -14.91
C ASP A 120 -2.50 5.72 -14.81
N ASP A 121 -2.16 6.28 -13.64
CA ASP A 121 -2.36 7.68 -13.36
C ASP A 121 -1.08 8.51 -13.25
N GLY A 122 0.08 7.86 -13.29
CA GLY A 122 1.39 8.50 -13.17
C GLY A 122 1.59 9.19 -11.82
N ARG A 123 0.84 8.81 -10.78
CA ARG A 123 0.80 9.50 -9.48
C ARG A 123 0.74 8.57 -8.28
N SER A 124 0.18 7.38 -8.43
CA SER A 124 0.04 6.41 -7.36
C SER A 124 0.59 5.05 -7.77
N ALA A 125 1.18 4.35 -6.83
CA ALA A 125 1.68 3.01 -7.09
C ALA A 125 1.81 2.20 -5.80
N TYR A 126 1.68 0.89 -5.97
CA TYR A 126 2.06 -0.10 -4.97
C TYR A 126 3.57 -0.30 -4.99
N MET A 127 4.14 -0.56 -3.83
CA MET A 127 5.52 -0.97 -3.63
C MET A 127 5.55 -2.38 -3.05
N PHE A 128 6.25 -3.30 -3.71
CA PHE A 128 6.50 -4.64 -3.20
C PHE A 128 8.00 -4.87 -3.13
N VAL A 129 8.52 -5.13 -1.93
CA VAL A 129 9.94 -5.30 -1.68
C VAL A 129 10.20 -6.70 -1.16
N VAL A 130 11.23 -7.35 -1.71
CA VAL A 130 11.72 -8.65 -1.23
C VAL A 130 13.23 -8.60 -1.04
N ASN A 131 13.74 -9.14 0.07
CA ASN A 131 15.19 -9.32 0.25
C ASN A 131 15.65 -10.73 -0.20
N ALA A 132 16.95 -10.98 -0.15
CA ALA A 132 17.52 -12.27 -0.56
C ALA A 132 17.11 -13.49 0.32
N LEU A 133 16.41 -13.27 1.44
CA LEU A 133 15.81 -14.33 2.27
C LEU A 133 14.31 -14.54 2.00
N GLY A 134 13.69 -13.70 1.16
CA GLY A 134 12.25 -13.76 0.90
C GLY A 134 11.42 -12.98 1.93
N THR A 135 12.05 -12.22 2.82
CA THR A 135 11.37 -11.27 3.70
C THR A 135 10.69 -10.20 2.86
N ARG A 136 9.51 -9.78 3.28
CA ARG A 136 8.62 -8.90 2.54
C ARG A 136 8.45 -7.57 3.27
N TYR A 137 8.36 -6.52 2.49
CA TYR A 137 7.90 -5.21 2.91
C TYR A 137 7.03 -4.66 1.79
N ASP A 138 5.98 -3.94 2.13
CA ASP A 138 5.16 -3.27 1.14
C ASP A 138 4.65 -1.92 1.60
N ALA A 139 4.18 -1.14 0.63
CA ALA A 139 3.65 0.19 0.87
C ALA A 139 2.79 0.63 -0.32
N TYR A 140 2.08 1.73 -0.13
CA TYR A 140 1.40 2.43 -1.22
C TYR A 140 1.78 3.90 -1.21
N PHE A 141 2.04 4.50 -2.36
CA PHE A 141 2.35 5.93 -2.42
C PHE A 141 1.45 6.69 -3.38
N THR A 142 1.31 7.98 -3.11
CA THR A 142 0.47 8.90 -3.89
C THR A 142 1.22 10.21 -4.18
N GLN A 143 0.60 11.05 -5.01
CA GLN A 143 1.11 12.38 -5.35
C GLN A 143 2.51 12.35 -5.97
N ASP A 144 2.74 11.41 -6.89
CA ASP A 144 4.02 11.23 -7.60
C ASP A 144 5.20 10.98 -6.63
N GLY A 145 4.93 10.18 -5.59
CA GLY A 145 5.93 9.76 -4.61
C GLY A 145 6.21 10.77 -3.49
N GLN A 146 5.32 11.73 -3.26
CA GLN A 146 5.45 12.70 -2.15
C GLN A 146 4.89 12.17 -0.83
N TYR A 147 3.96 11.23 -0.90
CA TYR A 147 3.34 10.63 0.28
C TYR A 147 3.43 9.10 0.19
N ILE A 148 3.95 8.48 1.25
CA ILE A 148 4.13 7.02 1.36
C ILE A 148 3.31 6.54 2.55
N ASP A 149 2.41 5.61 2.28
CA ASP A 149 1.63 4.86 3.27
C ASP A 149 2.32 3.51 3.50
N SER A 150 3.18 3.45 4.52
CA SER A 150 3.83 2.20 4.97
C SER A 150 2.90 1.29 5.74
N SER A 151 1.68 1.75 6.08
CA SER A 151 0.70 0.93 6.79
C SER A 151 -0.13 0.08 5.83
N TRP A 152 -0.08 0.35 4.53
CA TRP A 152 -0.67 -0.55 3.54
C TRP A 152 0.00 -1.91 3.67
N ASP A 153 -0.80 -2.97 3.76
CA ASP A 153 -0.31 -4.34 3.93
C ASP A 153 -1.23 -5.30 3.18
N GLY A 154 -0.66 -5.88 2.13
CA GLY A 154 -1.32 -6.73 1.15
C GLY A 154 -0.98 -8.21 1.31
N ASP A 155 -1.96 -9.08 1.07
CA ASP A 155 -1.75 -10.54 1.11
C ASP A 155 -1.17 -11.09 -0.20
N TRP A 156 0.13 -10.80 -0.44
CA TRP A 156 0.93 -11.31 -1.55
C TRP A 156 2.01 -12.29 -1.06
N LYS A 157 2.62 -13.09 -1.94
CA LYS A 157 3.62 -14.10 -1.56
C LYS A 157 4.97 -13.83 -2.20
N ALA A 158 6.03 -14.15 -1.48
CA ALA A 158 7.40 -14.12 -1.97
C ALA A 158 8.17 -15.34 -1.50
N ALA A 159 9.16 -15.77 -2.28
CA ALA A 159 10.20 -16.69 -1.85
C ALA A 159 11.50 -16.31 -2.55
N ALA A 160 12.63 -16.46 -1.86
CA ALA A 160 13.95 -16.18 -2.42
C ALA A 160 14.96 -17.25 -2.02
N VAL A 161 15.96 -17.45 -2.89
CA VAL A 161 17.08 -18.37 -2.67
C VAL A 161 18.38 -17.71 -3.13
N ILE A 162 19.41 -17.81 -2.31
CA ILE A 162 20.78 -17.46 -2.69
C ILE A 162 21.42 -18.65 -3.40
N GLU A 163 21.91 -18.42 -4.62
CA GLU A 163 22.68 -19.36 -5.44
C GLU A 163 24.16 -18.92 -5.49
N GLU A 164 25.00 -19.63 -6.24
CA GLU A 164 26.45 -19.37 -6.26
C GLU A 164 26.83 -18.02 -6.90
N ASP A 165 26.09 -17.58 -7.92
CA ASP A 165 26.39 -16.40 -8.75
C ASP A 165 25.28 -15.34 -8.76
N ARG A 166 24.24 -15.53 -7.94
CA ARG A 166 23.05 -14.67 -7.88
C ARG A 166 22.21 -15.01 -6.66
N TRP A 167 21.24 -14.15 -6.36
CA TRP A 167 20.04 -14.58 -5.65
C TRP A 167 18.83 -14.43 -6.57
N VAL A 168 17.85 -15.28 -6.36
CA VAL A 168 16.61 -15.34 -7.14
C VAL A 168 15.44 -15.15 -6.22
N ALA A 169 14.40 -14.49 -6.73
CA ALA A 169 13.13 -14.34 -6.04
C ALA A 169 11.95 -14.55 -6.98
N GLU A 170 10.88 -15.09 -6.40
CA GLU A 170 9.58 -15.24 -7.03
C GLU A 170 8.53 -14.54 -6.19
N LEU A 171 7.68 -13.76 -6.85
CA LEU A 171 6.56 -13.07 -6.21
C LEU A 171 5.25 -13.46 -6.89
N LYS A 172 4.20 -13.67 -6.09
CA LYS A 172 2.80 -13.78 -6.55
C LYS A 172 2.00 -12.66 -5.92
N ILE A 173 1.43 -11.80 -6.77
CA ILE A 173 0.56 -10.68 -6.39
C ILE A 173 -0.84 -10.99 -6.92
N PRO A 174 -1.74 -11.52 -6.07
CA PRO A 174 -3.11 -11.81 -6.48
C PRO A 174 -3.84 -10.55 -6.94
N TRP A 175 -4.70 -10.64 -7.96
CA TRP A 175 -5.48 -9.49 -8.44
C TRP A 175 -6.34 -8.87 -7.34
N ARG A 176 -6.82 -9.68 -6.39
CA ARG A 176 -7.59 -9.21 -5.22
C ARG A 176 -6.81 -8.31 -4.26
N VAL A 177 -5.47 -8.31 -4.32
CA VAL A 177 -4.65 -7.41 -3.50
C VAL A 177 -4.62 -6.01 -4.11
N LEU A 178 -4.75 -5.91 -5.42
CA LEU A 178 -4.64 -4.67 -6.15
C LEU A 178 -6.01 -4.03 -6.36
N HIS A 179 -6.05 -2.70 -6.26
CA HIS A 179 -7.05 -1.93 -6.97
C HIS A 179 -6.48 -1.53 -8.33
N TYR A 180 -7.28 -1.62 -9.38
CA TYR A 180 -6.78 -1.39 -10.72
C TYR A 180 -7.85 -0.95 -11.73
N VAL A 181 -7.39 -0.30 -12.79
CA VAL A 181 -8.15 -0.05 -14.03
C VAL A 181 -7.81 -1.10 -15.08
N ASP A 182 -8.53 -1.12 -16.20
CA ASP A 182 -8.23 -2.06 -17.29
C ASP A 182 -6.74 -2.00 -17.68
N PRO A 183 -5.99 -3.12 -17.58
CA PRO A 183 -4.57 -3.15 -17.93
C PRO A 183 -4.27 -3.15 -19.42
N SER A 184 -5.28 -3.19 -20.31
CA SER A 184 -5.07 -3.31 -21.75
C SER A 184 -4.23 -2.17 -22.35
N ASP A 185 -4.34 -0.97 -21.80
CA ASP A 185 -3.56 0.22 -22.21
C ASP A 185 -2.15 0.24 -21.60
N GLY A 186 -1.83 -0.77 -20.79
CA GLY A 186 -0.62 -0.89 -20.00
C GLY A 186 -0.69 -0.14 -18.68
N TRP A 187 0.19 -0.51 -17.76
CA TRP A 187 0.33 0.13 -16.45
C TRP A 187 1.72 0.73 -16.27
N GLY A 188 1.86 1.71 -15.38
CA GLY A 188 3.18 2.19 -14.99
C GLY A 188 3.91 1.10 -14.19
N ILE A 189 5.18 0.85 -14.51
CA ILE A 189 6.01 -0.09 -13.75
C ILE A 189 7.45 0.35 -13.67
N ASP A 190 8.09 0.12 -12.54
CA ASP A 190 9.53 0.24 -12.42
C ASP A 190 10.11 -0.75 -11.43
N PHE A 191 11.42 -0.93 -11.52
CA PHE A 191 12.17 -1.85 -10.68
C PHE A 191 13.39 -1.15 -10.09
N TRP A 192 13.66 -1.45 -8.83
CA TRP A 192 14.83 -0.97 -8.12
C TRP A 192 15.51 -2.13 -7.39
N ARG A 193 16.84 -2.22 -7.50
CA ARG A 193 17.65 -3.10 -6.66
C ARG A 193 18.53 -2.26 -5.74
N ASN A 194 18.49 -2.57 -4.45
CA ASN A 194 19.41 -2.07 -3.45
C ASN A 194 20.49 -3.13 -3.19
N ARG A 195 21.77 -2.79 -3.32
CA ARG A 195 22.90 -3.70 -3.12
C ARG A 195 23.86 -3.13 -2.07
N VAL A 196 23.72 -3.61 -0.85
CA VAL A 196 24.46 -3.14 0.34
C VAL A 196 25.99 -3.29 0.25
N PRO A 197 26.56 -4.39 -0.28
CA PRO A 197 28.01 -4.65 -0.16
C PRO A 197 28.93 -3.56 -0.73
N ASP A 198 28.48 -2.85 -1.76
CA ASP A 198 29.23 -1.76 -2.40
C ASP A 198 28.42 -0.45 -2.40
N ASP A 199 27.37 -0.35 -1.58
CA ASP A 199 26.40 0.77 -1.54
C ASP A 199 25.88 1.15 -2.95
N GLU A 200 25.55 0.12 -3.74
CA GLU A 200 25.10 0.28 -5.12
C GLU A 200 23.58 0.21 -5.20
N SER A 201 22.97 1.24 -5.77
CA SER A 201 21.56 1.25 -6.12
C SER A 201 21.41 1.23 -7.63
N SER A 202 20.51 0.40 -8.18
CA SER A 202 20.27 0.33 -9.62
C SER A 202 18.79 0.29 -9.99
N VAL A 203 18.43 0.99 -11.07
CA VAL A 203 17.04 1.20 -11.50
C VAL A 203 16.82 0.74 -12.93
N TRP A 204 15.59 0.39 -13.26
CA TRP A 204 15.24 -0.07 -14.60
C TRP A 204 14.78 1.07 -15.54
N SER A 205 13.93 1.99 -15.08
CA SER A 205 13.40 3.07 -15.92
C SER A 205 13.56 4.46 -15.29
N ASN A 206 13.19 4.66 -14.02
CA ASN A 206 13.16 5.99 -13.41
C ASN A 206 14.57 6.49 -13.07
N LEU A 207 15.06 7.45 -13.87
CA LEU A 207 16.35 8.11 -13.66
C LEU A 207 16.24 9.40 -12.82
N ASP A 208 15.07 9.71 -12.27
CA ASP A 208 14.91 10.86 -11.37
C ASP A 208 15.62 10.59 -10.03
N THR A 209 15.99 11.67 -9.37
CA THR A 209 16.51 11.61 -8.00
C THR A 209 15.49 11.00 -7.03
N ASN A 210 14.19 11.20 -7.25
CA ASN A 210 13.14 10.55 -6.48
C ASN A 210 12.76 9.20 -7.10
N LEU A 211 13.06 8.10 -6.40
CA LEU A 211 12.73 6.73 -6.83
C LEU A 211 11.22 6.49 -6.95
N TYR A 212 10.43 7.18 -6.13
CA TYR A 212 8.98 7.03 -6.06
C TYR A 212 8.22 7.84 -7.11
N LYS A 213 8.93 8.45 -8.06
CA LYS A 213 8.34 9.32 -9.08
C LYS A 213 7.64 8.52 -10.18
N VAL A 214 6.38 8.21 -9.92
CA VAL A 214 5.50 7.38 -10.75
C VAL A 214 5.45 7.87 -12.20
N SER A 215 5.47 9.19 -12.41
CA SER A 215 5.48 9.83 -13.74
C SER A 215 6.71 9.49 -14.60
N LYS A 216 7.71 8.80 -14.05
CA LYS A 216 8.95 8.35 -14.72
C LYS A 216 9.05 6.84 -14.90
N PHE A 217 8.03 6.09 -14.48
CA PHE A 217 8.00 4.65 -14.63
C PHE A 217 7.95 4.25 -16.12
N GLY A 218 8.41 3.04 -16.39
CA GLY A 218 8.21 2.38 -17.68
C GLY A 218 6.78 1.85 -17.81
N ARG A 219 6.55 0.97 -18.78
CA ARG A 219 5.24 0.37 -19.05
C ARG A 219 5.25 -1.14 -18.89
N LEU A 220 4.32 -1.64 -18.09
CA LEU A 220 3.90 -3.04 -18.10
C LEU A 220 2.84 -3.22 -19.19
N VAL A 221 3.07 -4.11 -20.15
CA VAL A 221 2.15 -4.35 -21.28
C VAL A 221 1.82 -5.85 -21.42
N GLY A 222 0.75 -6.17 -22.15
CA GLY A 222 0.39 -7.55 -22.50
C GLY A 222 -0.48 -8.29 -21.48
N VAL A 223 -0.92 -7.60 -20.42
CA VAL A 223 -1.98 -8.11 -19.53
C VAL A 223 -3.32 -7.81 -20.20
N GLU A 224 -4.02 -8.86 -20.60
CA GLU A 224 -5.24 -8.80 -21.40
C GLU A 224 -6.26 -9.80 -20.85
N ASP A 225 -7.54 -9.61 -21.16
CA ASP A 225 -8.63 -10.55 -20.88
C ASP A 225 -8.77 -11.00 -19.41
N LEU A 226 -8.48 -10.10 -18.45
CA LEU A 226 -8.74 -10.39 -17.04
C LEU A 226 -10.25 -10.54 -16.80
N ALA A 227 -10.64 -11.66 -16.19
CA ALA A 227 -11.99 -11.83 -15.68
C ALA A 227 -12.20 -10.84 -14.52
N THR A 228 -12.70 -9.63 -14.82
CA THR A 228 -13.05 -8.64 -13.81
C THR A 228 -14.25 -9.16 -13.02
N GLY A 229 -13.95 -9.81 -11.90
CA GLY A 229 -14.93 -10.40 -11.00
C GLY A 229 -15.36 -9.43 -9.91
N VAL A 230 -16.64 -9.47 -9.57
CA VAL A 230 -17.13 -8.93 -8.31
C VAL A 230 -16.51 -9.74 -7.17
N THR A 231 -15.83 -9.10 -6.22
CA THR A 231 -15.34 -9.77 -5.01
C THR A 231 -16.16 -9.35 -3.80
N ALA A 232 -16.42 -10.30 -2.91
CA ALA A 232 -17.13 -10.07 -1.66
C ALA A 232 -16.54 -10.96 -0.57
N SER A 233 -16.21 -10.37 0.58
CA SER A 233 -15.82 -11.06 1.80
C SER A 233 -16.81 -10.71 2.90
N PHE A 234 -17.22 -11.72 3.67
CA PHE A 234 -18.17 -11.58 4.77
C PHE A 234 -17.63 -12.36 5.97
N VAL A 235 -17.38 -11.66 7.07
CA VAL A 235 -16.72 -12.21 8.26
C VAL A 235 -17.60 -11.99 9.49
N PRO A 236 -18.41 -12.99 9.90
CA PRO A 236 -19.16 -12.92 11.15
C PRO A 236 -18.30 -13.37 12.34
N TYR A 237 -18.48 -12.76 13.50
CA TYR A 237 -17.87 -13.22 14.75
C TYR A 237 -18.82 -13.05 15.94
N GLY A 238 -18.53 -13.82 17.00
CA GLY A 238 -19.30 -13.83 18.23
C GLY A 238 -18.41 -14.17 19.42
N THR A 239 -18.59 -13.44 20.52
CA THR A 239 -17.85 -13.63 21.76
C THR A 239 -18.82 -13.80 22.92
N ALA A 240 -18.50 -14.71 23.83
CA ALA A 240 -19.25 -14.95 25.05
C ALA A 240 -18.29 -14.77 26.24
N LYS A 241 -18.59 -13.79 27.11
CA LYS A 241 -17.81 -13.52 28.32
C LYS A 241 -18.66 -13.85 29.54
N ARG A 242 -18.12 -14.70 30.41
CA ARG A 242 -18.70 -14.99 31.72
C ARG A 242 -17.83 -14.35 32.78
N GLN A 243 -18.34 -13.29 33.41
CA GLN A 243 -17.63 -12.60 34.48
C GLN A 243 -18.22 -12.99 35.84
N TRP A 244 -17.33 -13.31 36.77
CA TRP A 244 -17.66 -13.46 38.17
C TRP A 244 -17.41 -12.12 38.84
N ASN A 245 -18.38 -11.63 39.59
CA ASN A 245 -18.11 -10.49 40.47
C ASN A 245 -17.26 -10.96 41.65
N ASP A 246 -16.13 -10.32 41.85
CA ASP A 246 -15.39 -10.45 43.12
C ASP A 246 -16.01 -9.58 44.20
N VAL A 247 -15.82 -10.00 45.45
CA VAL A 247 -16.34 -9.35 46.67
C VAL A 247 -15.49 -8.12 47.04
N GLU A 248 -14.60 -7.68 46.14
CA GLU A 248 -13.54 -6.70 46.39
C GLU A 248 -14.12 -5.35 46.87
N ASP A 249 -15.19 -4.87 46.23
CA ASP A 249 -15.90 -3.64 46.63
C ASP A 249 -16.49 -3.74 48.06
N ALA A 250 -16.98 -4.91 48.47
CA ALA A 250 -17.53 -5.13 49.81
C ALA A 250 -16.45 -5.27 50.89
N ILE A 251 -15.25 -5.73 50.52
CA ILE A 251 -14.09 -5.82 51.42
C ILE A 251 -13.43 -4.46 51.61
N LEU A 252 -13.28 -3.67 50.53
CA LEU A 252 -12.63 -2.35 50.57
C LEU A 252 -13.46 -1.30 51.32
N TRP A 253 -14.79 -1.43 51.33
CA TRP A 253 -15.71 -0.45 51.93
C TRP A 253 -16.48 -0.97 53.16
N ASP A 254 -16.20 -2.20 53.62
CA ASP A 254 -16.85 -2.86 54.76
C ASP A 254 -18.38 -2.77 54.73
N ASP A 255 -18.95 -2.84 53.52
CA ASP A 255 -20.40 -2.80 53.29
C ASP A 255 -20.84 -4.11 52.61
N PRO A 256 -21.42 -5.05 53.38
CA PRO A 256 -21.92 -6.31 52.87
C PRO A 256 -23.00 -6.17 51.80
N SER A 257 -23.67 -5.02 51.70
CA SER A 257 -24.69 -4.77 50.67
C SER A 257 -24.09 -4.55 49.27
N LEU A 258 -22.78 -4.28 49.19
CA LEU A 258 -22.02 -4.15 47.95
C LEU A 258 -21.51 -5.50 47.41
N ALA A 259 -21.65 -6.58 48.19
CA ALA A 259 -21.26 -7.93 47.80
C ALA A 259 -22.22 -8.46 46.72
N LYS A 260 -22.00 -8.04 45.47
CA LYS A 260 -22.77 -8.52 44.33
C LYS A 260 -22.29 -9.91 43.93
N THR A 261 -22.67 -10.96 44.66
CA THR A 261 -22.44 -12.33 44.17
C THR A 261 -23.33 -12.59 42.96
N GLY A 262 -22.74 -12.66 41.77
CA GLY A 262 -23.49 -12.86 40.53
C GLY A 262 -22.59 -13.26 39.37
N VAL A 263 -23.14 -14.08 38.49
CA VAL A 263 -22.57 -14.39 37.17
C VAL A 263 -23.32 -13.55 36.16
N TRP A 264 -22.59 -12.89 35.28
CA TRP A 264 -23.15 -12.13 34.18
C TRP A 264 -22.51 -12.63 32.90
N ASP A 265 -23.36 -13.14 32.01
CA ASP A 265 -23.00 -13.59 30.68
C ASP A 265 -23.22 -12.42 29.72
N ARG A 266 -22.16 -11.95 29.08
CA ARG A 266 -22.24 -11.03 27.94
C ARG A 266 -22.03 -11.81 26.65
N PHE A 267 -23.01 -11.71 25.75
CA PHE A 267 -22.86 -12.11 24.37
C PHE A 267 -22.68 -10.86 23.52
N SER A 268 -21.62 -10.83 22.72
CA SER A 268 -21.38 -9.82 21.70
C SER A 268 -21.17 -10.53 20.37
N GLY A 269 -21.52 -9.85 19.29
CA GLY A 269 -21.27 -10.34 17.94
C GLY A 269 -21.24 -9.19 16.97
N GLY A 270 -20.72 -9.46 15.80
CA GLY A 270 -20.60 -8.47 14.76
C GLY A 270 -20.17 -9.09 13.45
N ILE A 271 -20.05 -8.23 12.45
CA ILE A 271 -19.93 -8.62 11.06
C ILE A 271 -19.07 -7.58 10.35
N ASP A 272 -18.11 -8.06 9.56
CA ASP A 272 -17.39 -7.25 8.58
C ASP A 272 -17.75 -7.67 7.15
N LEU A 273 -17.81 -6.70 6.25
CA LEU A 273 -18.07 -6.84 4.83
C LEU A 273 -17.00 -6.06 4.05
N ASP A 274 -16.35 -6.71 3.09
CA ASP A 274 -15.58 -6.06 2.02
C ASP A 274 -16.22 -6.45 0.69
N PHE A 275 -16.71 -5.48 -0.06
CA PHE A 275 -17.36 -5.69 -1.34
C PHE A 275 -16.73 -4.81 -2.43
N ARG A 276 -16.25 -5.43 -3.51
CA ARG A 276 -15.66 -4.75 -4.66
C ARG A 276 -16.48 -5.09 -5.90
N PRO A 277 -17.41 -4.20 -6.31
CA PRO A 277 -18.22 -4.41 -7.50
C PRO A 277 -17.38 -4.33 -8.79
N PHE A 278 -16.27 -3.61 -8.75
CA PHE A 278 -15.26 -3.55 -9.80
C PHE A 278 -13.89 -3.26 -9.16
N PRO A 279 -12.76 -3.64 -9.78
CA PRO A 279 -11.44 -3.59 -9.13
C PRO A 279 -11.01 -2.19 -8.66
N ALA A 280 -11.50 -1.14 -9.30
CA ALA A 280 -11.17 0.24 -8.97
C ALA A 280 -12.02 0.83 -7.80
N MET A 281 -12.91 0.05 -7.18
CA MET A 281 -13.82 0.49 -6.11
C MET A 281 -13.92 -0.52 -4.97
N SER A 282 -14.10 -0.01 -3.75
CA SER A 282 -14.43 -0.81 -2.59
C SER A 282 -15.52 -0.18 -1.74
N ILE A 283 -16.35 -1.04 -1.19
CA ILE A 283 -17.43 -0.77 -0.26
C ILE A 283 -17.16 -1.66 0.95
N VAL A 284 -16.78 -1.05 2.06
CA VAL A 284 -16.42 -1.78 3.28
C VAL A 284 -17.38 -1.36 4.38
N GLY A 285 -17.89 -2.33 5.14
CA GLY A 285 -18.82 -2.10 6.23
C GLY A 285 -18.51 -2.99 7.42
N SER A 286 -18.70 -2.44 8.62
CA SER A 286 -18.49 -3.16 9.87
C SER A 286 -19.64 -2.87 10.84
N ILE A 287 -20.12 -3.91 11.52
CA ILE A 287 -21.10 -3.82 12.59
C ILE A 287 -20.47 -4.41 13.84
N ASN A 288 -20.26 -3.59 14.86
CA ASN A 288 -19.65 -3.93 16.15
C ASN A 288 -18.27 -4.63 16.02
N PRO A 289 -17.31 -4.11 15.20
CA PRO A 289 -16.02 -4.74 14.89
C PRO A 289 -15.28 -5.25 16.14
N ASP A 290 -14.76 -6.48 16.10
CA ASP A 290 -13.91 -7.00 17.16
C ASP A 290 -12.44 -6.65 16.90
N TYR A 291 -11.99 -5.55 17.50
CA TYR A 291 -10.61 -5.10 17.45
C TYR A 291 -9.76 -5.58 18.62
N ALA A 292 -10.28 -6.46 19.48
CA ALA A 292 -9.56 -6.93 20.66
C ALA A 292 -8.34 -7.82 20.33
N GLN A 293 -8.23 -8.31 19.10
CA GLN A 293 -7.14 -9.17 18.64
C GLN A 293 -6.04 -8.42 17.88
N ILE A 294 -6.17 -7.11 17.72
CA ILE A 294 -5.15 -6.32 17.04
C ILE A 294 -3.95 -6.15 17.96
N GLU A 295 -2.75 -6.18 17.38
CA GLU A 295 -1.51 -5.95 18.10
C GLU A 295 -1.59 -4.71 18.98
N SER A 296 -1.18 -4.86 20.24
CA SER A 296 -1.03 -3.73 21.15
C SER A 296 0.03 -2.75 20.63
N ASP A 297 -0.20 -1.47 20.87
CA ASP A 297 0.83 -0.47 20.61
C ASP A 297 2.05 -0.70 21.50
N LEU A 298 3.21 -0.31 21.00
CA LEU A 298 4.39 -0.18 21.83
C LEU A 298 4.17 1.03 22.77
N ASP A 299 4.51 0.88 24.04
CA ASP A 299 4.41 1.96 25.01
C ASP A 299 5.41 3.08 24.66
N GLU A 300 4.95 4.12 23.96
CA GLU A 300 5.76 5.31 23.70
C GLU A 300 5.61 6.35 24.82
N LEU A 301 6.73 6.66 25.48
CA LEU A 301 6.83 7.71 26.49
C LEU A 301 6.82 9.10 25.82
N ASN A 302 5.64 9.71 25.68
CA ASN A 302 5.52 11.09 25.23
C ASN A 302 5.62 12.07 26.40
N LEU A 303 6.72 12.81 26.43
CA LEU A 303 7.02 13.85 27.41
C LEU A 303 6.62 15.25 26.93
N SER A 304 6.04 15.37 25.74
CA SER A 304 5.54 16.62 25.17
C SER A 304 4.08 16.90 25.57
N ARG A 305 3.60 18.10 25.25
CA ARG A 305 2.17 18.48 25.42
C ARG A 305 1.33 18.18 24.19
N ASP A 306 1.94 17.71 23.11
CA ASP A 306 1.27 17.39 21.85
C ASP A 306 0.79 15.93 21.87
N GLU A 307 -0.29 15.62 21.13
CA GLU A 307 -0.81 14.25 21.05
C GLU A 307 0.17 13.33 20.32
N LEU A 308 0.35 12.11 20.84
CA LEU A 308 0.99 11.02 20.09
C LEU A 308 0.04 10.58 18.98
N TYR A 309 0.51 10.68 17.74
CA TYR A 309 -0.14 10.08 16.59
C TYR A 309 0.46 8.70 16.37
N LEU A 310 -0.33 7.68 16.69
CA LEU A 310 0.04 6.28 16.53
C LEU A 310 -0.48 5.77 15.19
N GLU A 311 0.24 4.81 14.60
CA GLU A 311 -0.14 4.20 13.33
C GLU A 311 -1.43 3.41 13.43
N GLU A 312 -2.36 3.52 12.50
CA GLU A 312 -3.63 2.79 12.58
C GLU A 312 -3.47 1.31 12.22
N LYS A 313 -3.76 0.42 13.17
CA LYS A 313 -3.64 -1.04 13.00
C LYS A 313 -4.96 -1.76 12.69
N ARG A 314 -6.10 -1.07 12.78
CA ARG A 314 -7.42 -1.66 12.51
C ARG A 314 -7.65 -1.83 11.01
N PRO A 315 -7.96 -3.04 10.52
CA PRO A 315 -8.14 -3.30 9.08
C PRO A 315 -9.11 -2.34 8.38
N PHE A 316 -10.23 -2.00 9.05
CA PHE A 316 -11.22 -1.08 8.51
C PHE A 316 -10.66 0.32 8.21
N PHE A 317 -9.70 0.83 8.99
CA PHE A 317 -9.16 2.17 8.79
C PHE A 317 -7.84 2.20 8.01
N ARG A 318 -7.13 1.07 7.95
CA ARG A 318 -5.87 0.91 7.20
C ARG A 318 -6.10 0.94 5.69
N ASP A 319 -7.09 0.18 5.22
CA ASP A 319 -7.34 0.09 3.79
C ASP A 319 -7.91 1.41 3.22
N GLY A 320 -7.34 1.90 2.12
CA GLY A 320 -7.68 3.19 1.53
C GLY A 320 -7.27 4.42 2.38
N LYS A 321 -6.48 4.27 3.45
CA LYS A 321 -5.99 5.39 4.29
C LYS A 321 -5.28 6.46 3.47
N SER A 322 -4.39 6.04 2.57
CA SER A 322 -3.67 6.90 1.61
C SER A 322 -4.54 7.88 0.82
N LEU A 323 -5.81 7.53 0.57
CA LEU A 323 -6.77 8.41 -0.11
C LEU A 323 -7.21 9.60 0.75
N PHE A 324 -6.95 9.57 2.06
CA PHE A 324 -7.27 10.62 3.02
C PHE A 324 -6.07 11.43 3.49
N ASP A 325 -4.87 11.17 2.95
CA ASP A 325 -3.69 11.92 3.34
C ASP A 325 -3.70 13.33 2.75
N LEU A 326 -3.70 14.28 3.67
CA LEU A 326 -3.79 15.71 3.45
C LEU A 326 -2.64 16.38 4.20
N PRO A 327 -2.16 17.54 3.74
CA PRO A 327 -1.21 18.35 4.53
C PRO A 327 -1.76 18.77 5.91
N LEU A 328 -3.07 18.67 6.12
CA LEU A 328 -3.74 18.88 7.39
C LEU A 328 -4.42 17.57 7.81
N GLU A 329 -4.06 17.04 8.97
CA GLU A 329 -4.70 15.83 9.51
C GLU A 329 -6.10 16.19 10.04
N LEU A 330 -7.10 16.06 9.16
CA LEU A 330 -8.49 16.42 9.49
C LEU A 330 -9.22 15.31 10.26
N PHE A 331 -8.70 14.09 10.24
CA PHE A 331 -9.31 12.92 10.86
C PHE A 331 -8.24 11.98 11.42
N TYR A 332 -8.29 11.72 12.73
CA TYR A 332 -7.44 10.75 13.42
C TYR A 332 -8.33 9.62 13.96
N SER A 333 -8.35 8.50 13.24
CA SER A 333 -9.25 7.36 13.48
C SER A 333 -9.11 6.75 14.87
N ARG A 334 -7.91 6.78 15.47
CA ARG A 334 -7.64 6.24 16.82
C ARG A 334 -8.37 6.96 17.96
N ARG A 335 -9.00 8.10 17.68
CA ARG A 335 -9.94 8.72 18.64
C ARG A 335 -11.19 7.88 18.84
N LEU A 336 -11.61 7.14 17.81
CA LEU A 336 -12.74 6.21 17.88
C LEU A 336 -12.33 4.96 18.67
N GLN A 337 -13.11 4.64 19.69
CA GLN A 337 -12.85 3.52 20.60
C GLN A 337 -13.81 2.36 20.28
N ASP A 338 -15.03 2.41 20.81
CA ASP A 338 -16.05 1.39 20.56
C ASP A 338 -16.81 1.76 19.29
N ILE A 339 -16.61 1.02 18.22
CA ILE A 339 -17.30 1.26 16.96
C ILE A 339 -18.55 0.39 16.91
N TYR A 340 -19.71 1.00 16.68
CA TYR A 340 -20.98 0.28 16.55
C TYR A 340 -21.29 -0.02 15.10
N TYR A 341 -21.13 0.99 14.24
CA TYR A 341 -21.35 0.88 12.80
C TYR A 341 -20.25 1.67 12.08
N ALA A 342 -19.72 1.11 11.01
CA ALA A 342 -18.79 1.83 10.16
C ALA A 342 -19.06 1.45 8.70
N GLY A 343 -19.00 2.44 7.82
CA GLY A 343 -19.13 2.26 6.39
C GLY A 343 -18.16 3.16 5.67
N LYS A 344 -17.45 2.63 4.67
CA LYS A 344 -16.65 3.43 3.76
C LYS A 344 -16.82 2.97 2.31
N VAL A 345 -16.72 3.94 1.42
CA VAL A 345 -16.75 3.73 -0.02
C VAL A 345 -15.63 4.54 -0.64
N TYR A 346 -14.72 3.88 -1.35
CA TYR A 346 -13.57 4.56 -1.93
C TYR A 346 -13.13 3.90 -3.23
N GLY A 347 -12.39 4.65 -4.03
CA GLY A 347 -11.87 4.16 -5.29
C GLY A 347 -11.41 5.28 -6.20
N LYS A 348 -11.08 4.89 -7.42
CA LYS A 348 -10.67 5.81 -8.48
C LYS A 348 -11.33 5.42 -9.79
N LEU A 349 -12.00 6.37 -10.44
CA LEU A 349 -12.63 6.13 -11.74
C LEU A 349 -12.59 7.40 -12.59
N GLY A 350 -12.09 7.31 -13.83
CA GLY A 350 -12.09 8.43 -14.79
C GLY A 350 -11.38 9.68 -14.28
N GLY A 351 -10.25 9.53 -13.58
CA GLY A 351 -9.51 10.65 -12.98
C GLY A 351 -10.15 11.26 -11.72
N LEU A 352 -11.31 10.76 -11.29
CA LEU A 352 -11.90 11.10 -10.00
C LEU A 352 -11.50 10.06 -8.95
N ARG A 353 -10.82 10.51 -7.91
CA ARG A 353 -10.62 9.78 -6.66
C ARG A 353 -11.70 10.21 -5.68
N TYR A 354 -12.33 9.23 -5.04
CA TYR A 354 -13.37 9.49 -4.05
C TYR A 354 -13.16 8.63 -2.82
N TYR A 355 -13.54 9.17 -1.68
CA TYR A 355 -13.61 8.44 -0.42
C TYR A 355 -14.71 9.05 0.43
N LEU A 356 -15.63 8.21 0.87
CA LEU A 356 -16.71 8.51 1.79
C LEU A 356 -16.55 7.58 2.98
N LEU A 357 -16.68 8.10 4.18
CA LEU A 357 -16.61 7.37 5.44
C LEU A 357 -17.69 7.89 6.37
N ASP A 358 -18.36 6.98 7.05
CA ASP A 358 -19.26 7.25 8.16
C ASP A 358 -19.01 6.21 9.25
N VAL A 359 -18.79 6.67 10.49
CA VAL A 359 -18.53 5.83 11.64
C VAL A 359 -19.35 6.31 12.82
N GLU A 360 -20.14 5.41 13.39
CA GLU A 360 -20.85 5.62 14.64
C GLU A 360 -20.19 4.78 15.74
N GLY A 361 -19.85 5.44 16.84
CA GLY A 361 -19.15 4.80 17.94
C GLY A 361 -18.95 5.72 19.13
N THR A 362 -17.93 5.44 19.93
CA THR A 362 -17.51 6.29 21.05
C THR A 362 -16.17 6.96 20.80
N VAL A 363 -16.00 8.15 21.33
CA VAL A 363 -14.73 8.88 21.36
C VAL A 363 -14.33 9.13 22.80
N ALA A 364 -13.05 8.95 23.10
CA ALA A 364 -12.48 9.31 24.39
C ALA A 364 -12.22 10.82 24.46
N ASP A 365 -12.70 11.48 25.52
CA ASP A 365 -12.43 12.91 25.74
C ASP A 365 -10.97 13.16 26.14
N LYS A 366 -10.48 14.37 25.83
CA LYS A 366 -9.09 14.82 26.05
C LYS A 366 -8.80 15.20 27.51
N ALA A 367 -9.82 15.54 28.31
CA ALA A 367 -9.59 16.41 29.46
C ALA A 367 -9.73 15.76 30.85
N GLU A 368 -10.51 14.70 31.04
CA GLU A 368 -10.77 14.19 32.39
C GLU A 368 -10.56 12.68 32.50
N LEU A 369 -9.48 12.32 33.20
CA LEU A 369 -9.40 11.03 33.87
C LEU A 369 -10.29 11.11 35.10
N THR A 370 -11.46 10.49 35.01
CA THR A 370 -12.39 10.41 36.13
C THR A 370 -11.95 9.23 37.00
N TYR A 371 -11.56 9.53 38.24
CA TYR A 371 -11.26 8.50 39.23
C TYR A 371 -12.57 7.95 39.78
N TYR A 372 -12.88 6.68 39.49
CA TYR A 372 -14.09 6.02 39.97
C TYR A 372 -13.79 4.57 40.32
N ARG A 373 -14.10 4.17 41.56
CA ARG A 373 -13.89 2.80 42.09
C ARG A 373 -12.46 2.26 41.92
N GLY A 374 -11.44 3.00 42.34
CA GLY A 374 -10.06 2.50 42.35
C GLY A 374 -9.32 2.59 41.01
N ASP A 375 -10.05 2.78 39.90
CA ASP A 375 -9.51 2.81 38.55
C ASP A 375 -9.67 4.20 37.90
N TRP A 376 -8.76 4.51 36.99
CA TRP A 376 -8.81 5.71 36.15
C TRP A 376 -9.56 5.40 34.86
N TRP A 377 -10.64 6.11 34.59
CA TRP A 377 -11.45 5.93 33.40
C TRP A 377 -11.49 7.23 32.59
N ARG A 378 -11.50 7.13 31.27
CA ARG A 378 -11.81 8.28 30.40
C ARG A 378 -13.31 8.25 30.10
N GLU A 379 -13.99 9.38 30.26
CA GLU A 379 -15.36 9.52 29.78
C GLU A 379 -15.41 9.31 28.26
N ARG A 380 -16.41 8.51 27.83
CA ARG A 380 -16.65 8.16 26.44
C ARG A 380 -17.97 8.78 26.01
N PHE A 381 -17.94 9.50 24.90
CA PHE A 381 -19.13 10.12 24.32
C PHE A 381 -19.49 9.43 23.02
N ASN A 382 -20.78 9.21 22.79
CA ASN A 382 -21.25 8.76 21.50
C ASN A 382 -20.93 9.83 20.45
N ALA A 383 -20.37 9.40 19.33
CA ALA A 383 -19.96 10.25 18.24
C ALA A 383 -20.34 9.60 16.91
N ASN A 384 -20.75 10.44 15.97
CA ASN A 384 -20.80 10.09 14.57
C ASN A 384 -19.73 10.90 13.84
N VAL A 385 -18.90 10.21 13.06
CA VAL A 385 -17.82 10.80 12.29
C VAL A 385 -18.02 10.49 10.82
N ALA A 386 -18.27 11.54 10.06
CA ALA A 386 -18.44 11.49 8.62
C ALA A 386 -17.31 12.27 7.94
N ALA A 387 -16.71 11.66 6.93
CA ALA A 387 -15.69 12.27 6.11
C ALA A 387 -15.97 12.01 4.63
N LEU A 388 -15.84 13.06 3.81
CA LEU A 388 -15.97 13.02 2.37
C LEU A 388 -14.75 13.67 1.75
N ARG A 389 -14.16 12.99 0.77
CA ARG A 389 -13.12 13.54 -0.09
C ARG A 389 -13.40 13.20 -1.54
N LEU A 390 -13.29 14.22 -2.38
CA LEU A 390 -13.34 14.11 -3.84
C LEU A 390 -12.12 14.82 -4.39
N VAL A 391 -11.33 14.14 -5.22
CA VAL A 391 -10.15 14.73 -5.87
C VAL A 391 -10.20 14.39 -7.34
N HIS A 392 -10.19 15.42 -8.18
CA HIS A 392 -10.10 15.26 -9.62
C HIS A 392 -8.69 15.63 -10.09
N ASP A 393 -8.06 14.72 -10.81
CA ASP A 393 -6.75 14.98 -11.40
C ASP A 393 -6.91 15.94 -12.59
N VAL A 394 -6.08 16.98 -12.63
CA VAL A 394 -6.08 18.02 -13.67
C VAL A 394 -4.68 18.11 -14.25
N PHE A 395 -4.54 17.99 -15.57
CA PHE A 395 -3.23 17.87 -16.23
C PHE A 395 -2.41 16.67 -15.71
N GLU A 396 -1.12 16.62 -16.04
CA GLU A 396 -0.25 15.48 -15.72
C GLU A 396 0.10 15.37 -14.24
N SER A 397 0.25 16.49 -13.52
CA SER A 397 0.72 16.49 -12.11
C SER A 397 -0.13 17.32 -11.13
N SER A 398 -1.19 18.00 -11.58
CA SER A 398 -2.04 18.83 -10.71
C SER A 398 -3.34 18.12 -10.32
N ALA A 399 -3.98 18.52 -9.23
CA ALA A 399 -5.29 18.01 -8.86
C ALA A 399 -6.09 19.10 -8.13
N VAL A 400 -7.41 19.04 -8.24
CA VAL A 400 -8.32 19.89 -7.49
C VAL A 400 -9.21 18.99 -6.65
N GLY A 401 -9.32 19.29 -5.36
CA GLY A 401 -10.09 18.45 -4.45
C GLY A 401 -10.93 19.24 -3.46
N LEU A 402 -11.97 18.57 -2.98
CA LEU A 402 -12.83 18.99 -1.89
C LEU A 402 -12.72 17.97 -0.77
N THR A 403 -12.53 18.43 0.45
CA THR A 403 -12.62 17.60 1.66
C THR A 403 -13.62 18.24 2.62
N ALA A 404 -14.51 17.43 3.17
CA ALA A 404 -15.45 17.81 4.21
C ALA A 404 -15.42 16.76 5.33
N VAL A 405 -15.38 17.22 6.57
CA VAL A 405 -15.45 16.37 7.76
C VAL A 405 -16.44 17.02 8.72
N ASN A 406 -17.31 16.24 9.36
CA ASN A 406 -18.18 16.77 10.41
C ASN A 406 -17.37 17.02 11.69
N LYS A 407 -17.70 18.07 12.45
CA LYS A 407 -17.15 18.26 13.80
C LYS A 407 -18.06 17.55 14.79
N TYR A 408 -17.45 16.79 15.70
CA TYR A 408 -18.07 16.28 16.92
C TYR A 408 -18.86 17.42 17.60
N GLN A 409 -20.14 17.21 17.90
CA GLN A 409 -20.91 18.06 18.82
C GLN A 409 -20.97 17.39 20.18
#